data_AF-A0A0U4BTI5-F1
#
_entry.id   AF-A0A0U4BTI5-F1
#
_cell.length_a   1.000
_cell.length_b   1.000
_cell.length_c   1.000
_cell.angle_alpha   90.00
_cell.angle_beta   90.00
_cell.angle_gamma   90.00
#
_symmetry.space_group_name_H-M   'P 1'
#
loop_
_entity.id
_entity.type
_entity.pdbx_description
1 polymer ?
#
loop_
_entity_poly.entity_id
_entity_poly.type
_entity_poly.pdbx_seq_one_letter_code
_entity_poly.pdbx_strand_id
1 'polypeptide(L)'
;MGLLSLLVFLMMSCESSKPAASSEFGSPNRIKGEAIAKPDSRQIVHFTDSTAEYKTSRSDLARAFIKQFGDGTVIDKVQVRKAPADADAPASYFLIGMGLRNGMFRAMALPLTGGGDNTYYLRPAAERYTITSVGCAACFFNFENGRIVGTTCSENSAGSHCDLKVETNNTLFAAR
;
A
#
# COMPACT_ATOMS: atom_id res chain seq x y z
N MET A 1 26.22 -55.13 -55.36
CA MET A 1 26.07 -56.30 -54.48
C MET A 1 26.50 -55.85 -53.09
N GLY A 2 25.61 -55.23 -52.31
CA GLY A 2 24.91 -55.90 -51.19
C GLY A 2 25.74 -55.64 -49.91
N LEU A 3 25.22 -55.46 -48.71
CA LEU A 3 23.90 -55.57 -48.11
C LEU A 3 24.08 -55.03 -46.66
N LEU A 4 23.01 -54.50 -46.06
CA LEU A 4 22.73 -54.46 -44.61
C LEU A 4 23.62 -53.66 -43.64
N SER A 5 23.02 -52.66 -42.99
CA SER A 5 22.47 -52.79 -41.61
C SER A 5 22.11 -51.40 -41.08
N LEU A 6 20.83 -51.13 -40.81
CA LEU A 6 20.26 -51.13 -39.45
C LEU A 6 21.05 -50.26 -38.46
N LEU A 7 20.50 -49.11 -38.05
CA LEU A 7 19.84 -48.97 -36.75
C LEU A 7 19.39 -47.54 -36.45
N VAL A 8 18.17 -47.48 -35.96
CA VAL A 8 17.45 -46.37 -35.37
C VAL A 8 18.19 -45.82 -34.15
N PHE A 9 18.39 -44.51 -34.08
CA PHE A 9 18.42 -43.77 -32.81
C PHE A 9 17.61 -42.48 -32.95
N LEU A 10 16.34 -42.60 -32.54
CA LEU A 10 15.63 -41.54 -31.82
C LEU A 10 16.41 -41.19 -30.54
N MET A 11 16.05 -40.04 -29.92
CA MET A 11 16.54 -39.47 -28.65
C MET A 11 17.67 -38.44 -28.84
N MET A 12 17.65 -37.20 -28.33
CA MET A 12 16.70 -36.43 -27.51
C MET A 12 16.86 -34.96 -27.90
N SER A 13 15.75 -34.21 -28.01
CA SER A 13 15.80 -32.75 -27.90
C SER A 13 16.24 -32.41 -26.47
N CYS A 14 17.41 -31.80 -26.32
CA CYS A 14 17.82 -31.17 -25.06
C CYS A 14 16.91 -29.96 -24.80
N GLU A 15 15.78 -30.21 -24.15
CA GLU A 15 15.00 -29.21 -23.47
C GLU A 15 15.83 -28.72 -22.26
N SER A 16 16.45 -27.55 -22.39
CA SER A 16 17.14 -26.90 -21.30
C SER A 16 16.11 -26.31 -20.34
N SER A 17 15.57 -27.16 -19.45
CA SER A 17 14.75 -26.73 -18.32
C SER A 17 15.68 -26.03 -17.31
N LYS A 18 15.74 -24.70 -17.35
CA LYS A 18 16.23 -23.92 -16.21
C LYS A 18 15.19 -24.04 -15.10
N PRO A 19 15.54 -24.56 -13.90
CA PRO A 19 14.67 -24.41 -12.75
C PRO A 19 14.59 -22.93 -12.42
N ALA A 20 13.38 -22.37 -12.54
CA ALA A 20 13.06 -21.09 -11.96
C ALA A 20 13.39 -21.17 -10.47
N ALA A 21 14.40 -20.40 -10.06
CA ALA A 21 14.61 -20.08 -8.67
C ALA A 21 13.26 -19.59 -8.13
N SER A 22 12.79 -20.28 -7.10
CA SER A 22 11.61 -19.93 -6.32
C SER A 22 11.65 -18.45 -5.98
N SER A 23 10.81 -17.66 -6.63
CA SER A 23 10.53 -16.29 -6.21
C SER A 23 9.81 -16.38 -4.87
N GLU A 24 10.55 -16.21 -3.78
CA GLU A 24 10.00 -15.79 -2.50
C GLU A 24 9.55 -14.34 -2.61
N PHE A 25 8.51 -14.11 -3.41
CA PHE A 25 7.65 -12.95 -3.25
C PHE A 25 6.24 -13.47 -3.42
N GLY A 26 5.70 -13.95 -2.30
CA GLY A 26 4.32 -14.39 -2.20
C GLY A 26 3.41 -13.29 -2.72
N SER A 27 2.96 -13.45 -3.95
CA SER A 27 1.90 -12.65 -4.54
C SER A 27 0.61 -13.13 -3.87
N PRO A 28 -0.03 -12.37 -2.97
CA PRO A 28 -1.32 -12.77 -2.50
C PRO A 28 -2.29 -12.49 -3.64
N ASN A 29 -2.71 -13.56 -4.31
CA ASN A 29 -3.97 -13.61 -5.04
C ASN A 29 -5.05 -13.03 -4.12
N ARG A 30 -5.42 -11.76 -4.31
CA ARG A 30 -6.50 -11.12 -3.55
C ARG A 30 -7.81 -11.58 -4.16
N ILE A 31 -8.40 -12.62 -3.56
CA ILE A 31 -9.74 -13.08 -3.87
C ILE A 31 -10.71 -11.90 -3.71
N LYS A 32 -11.45 -11.65 -4.79
CA LYS A 32 -12.53 -10.67 -4.93
C LYS A 32 -13.65 -11.06 -3.95
N GLY A 33 -13.89 -10.24 -2.92
CA GLY A 33 -15.12 -10.30 -2.12
C GLY A 33 -15.11 -11.05 -0.79
N GLU A 34 -14.00 -11.67 -0.35
CA GLU A 34 -14.00 -12.51 0.87
C GLU A 34 -12.96 -12.10 1.94
N ALA A 35 -12.59 -10.82 2.01
CA ALA A 35 -11.64 -10.31 3.00
C ALA A 35 -12.24 -9.18 3.87
N ILE A 36 -13.45 -9.40 4.38
CA ILE A 36 -14.20 -8.50 5.26
C ILE A 36 -14.84 -9.46 6.26
N ALA A 37 -14.47 -9.58 7.51
CA ALA A 37 -13.89 -8.67 8.45
C ALA A 37 -13.13 -9.56 9.43
N LYS A 38 -11.83 -9.29 9.66
CA LYS A 38 -11.34 -9.65 11.00
C LYS A 38 -12.21 -8.84 11.98
N PRO A 39 -12.60 -9.39 13.15
CA PRO A 39 -13.47 -8.69 14.10
C PRO A 39 -13.03 -7.25 14.40
N ASP A 40 -11.74 -7.00 14.27
CA ASP A 40 -11.08 -5.73 14.58
C ASP A 40 -10.94 -4.78 13.36
N SER A 41 -11.40 -5.16 12.17
CA SER A 41 -11.40 -4.29 10.99
C SER A 41 -12.44 -3.19 11.13
N ARG A 42 -12.05 -1.94 10.90
CA ARG A 42 -12.95 -0.78 11.02
C ARG A 42 -13.27 -0.16 9.66
N GLN A 43 -14.55 0.03 9.38
CA GLN A 43 -14.99 0.76 8.19
C GLN A 43 -14.56 2.24 8.30
N ILE A 44 -13.92 2.74 7.26
CA ILE A 44 -13.43 4.12 7.19
C ILE A 44 -14.33 4.97 6.32
N VAL A 45 -14.63 4.48 5.12
CA VAL A 45 -15.36 5.22 4.12
C VAL A 45 -16.28 4.30 3.33
N HIS A 46 -17.42 4.83 2.90
CA HIS A 46 -18.27 4.29 1.86
C HIS A 46 -18.29 5.31 0.71
N PHE A 47 -17.99 4.88 -0.51
CA PHE A 47 -18.10 5.75 -1.67
C PHE A 47 -19.47 5.59 -2.31
N THR A 48 -20.16 6.72 -2.47
CA THR A 48 -21.36 6.83 -3.31
C THR A 48 -20.95 7.35 -4.69
N ASP A 49 -21.91 7.43 -5.61
CA ASP A 49 -21.66 7.90 -6.98
C ASP A 49 -21.06 9.31 -7.05
N SER A 50 -21.23 10.12 -6.00
CA SER A 50 -20.81 11.52 -5.97
C SER A 50 -19.91 11.90 -4.79
N THR A 51 -19.85 11.11 -3.72
CA THR A 51 -19.17 11.52 -2.48
C THR A 51 -18.48 10.38 -1.74
N ALA A 52 -17.53 10.75 -0.88
CA ALA A 52 -16.89 9.86 0.08
C ALA A 52 -17.49 10.09 1.47
N GLU A 53 -18.28 9.14 1.95
CA GLU A 53 -18.93 9.18 3.25
C GLU A 53 -18.05 8.54 4.32
N TYR A 54 -17.51 9.36 5.21
CA TYR A 54 -16.63 8.88 6.28
C TYR A 54 -17.48 8.32 7.44
N LYS A 55 -17.25 7.06 7.82
CA LYS A 55 -17.96 6.44 8.95
C LYS A 55 -17.46 6.94 10.30
N THR A 56 -16.20 7.38 10.35
CA THR A 56 -15.58 8.04 11.51
C THR A 56 -15.26 9.49 11.12
N SER A 57 -15.59 10.44 11.99
CA SER A 57 -15.37 11.86 11.68
C SER A 57 -13.89 12.14 11.39
N ARG A 58 -13.60 13.11 10.52
CA ARG A 58 -12.20 13.47 10.21
C ARG A 58 -11.44 13.96 11.44
N SER A 59 -12.11 14.61 12.40
CA SER A 59 -11.48 15.05 13.65
C SER A 59 -11.13 13.86 14.55
N ASP A 60 -11.96 12.83 14.60
CA ASP A 60 -11.68 11.60 15.35
C ASP A 60 -10.53 10.83 14.72
N LEU A 61 -10.50 10.76 13.38
CA LEU A 61 -9.39 10.18 12.63
C LEU A 61 -8.08 10.95 12.87
N ALA A 62 -8.12 12.28 12.87
CA ALA A 62 -6.94 13.10 13.16
C ALA A 62 -6.39 12.80 14.57
N ARG A 63 -7.26 12.73 15.58
CA ARG A 63 -6.86 12.33 16.95
C ARG A 63 -6.28 10.92 17.00
N ALA A 64 -6.81 9.99 16.21
CA ALA A 64 -6.27 8.64 16.10
C ALA A 64 -4.87 8.63 15.47
N PHE A 65 -4.64 9.40 14.41
CA PHE A 65 -3.31 9.56 13.81
C PHE A 65 -2.30 10.21 14.76
N ILE A 66 -2.69 11.24 15.52
CA ILE A 66 -1.83 11.87 16.53
C ILE A 66 -1.35 10.84 17.56
N LYS A 67 -2.27 10.01 18.07
CA LYS A 67 -1.93 8.90 18.98
C LYS A 67 -1.02 7.88 18.31
N GLN A 68 -1.29 7.52 17.06
CA GLN A 68 -0.49 6.56 16.30
C GLN A 68 0.93 7.05 16.04
N PHE A 69 1.13 8.36 15.88
CA PHE A 69 2.46 8.95 15.78
C PHE A 69 3.18 8.97 17.13
N GLY A 70 2.50 9.34 18.21
CA GLY A 70 2.99 9.21 19.58
C GLY A 70 4.23 10.05 19.93
N ASP A 71 4.63 10.99 19.06
CA ASP A 71 5.92 11.69 19.14
C ASP A 71 5.79 13.22 19.06
N GLY A 72 4.58 13.74 19.32
CA GLY A 72 4.26 15.17 19.25
C GLY A 72 3.83 15.66 17.87
N THR A 73 3.67 14.77 16.89
CA THR A 73 3.10 15.15 15.58
C THR A 73 1.64 15.58 15.71
N VAL A 74 1.31 16.75 15.18
CA VAL A 74 -0.05 17.29 15.11
C VAL A 74 -0.60 17.04 13.71
N ILE A 75 -1.83 16.54 13.61
CA ILE A 75 -2.50 16.21 12.36
C ILE A 75 -3.63 17.20 12.12
N ASP A 76 -3.55 17.90 11.01
CA ASP A 76 -4.50 18.95 10.61
C ASP A 76 -5.35 18.53 9.40
N LYS A 77 -4.87 17.55 8.62
CA LYS A 77 -5.56 17.06 7.43
C LYS A 77 -5.63 15.55 7.39
N VAL A 78 -6.84 15.03 7.20
CA VAL A 78 -7.12 13.62 6.97
C VAL A 78 -7.92 13.45 5.69
N GLN A 79 -7.49 12.52 4.84
CA GLN A 79 -8.18 12.21 3.58
C GLN A 79 -8.04 10.73 3.21
N VAL A 80 -9.01 10.23 2.47
CA VAL A 80 -8.87 8.98 1.71
C VAL A 80 -8.49 9.34 0.27
N ARG A 81 -7.43 8.72 -0.24
CA ARG A 81 -6.92 8.95 -1.59
C ARG A 81 -6.89 7.64 -2.38
N LYS A 82 -7.41 7.66 -3.60
CA LYS A 82 -7.22 6.60 -4.59
C LYS A 82 -5.77 6.62 -5.06
N ALA A 83 -5.08 5.49 -4.96
CA ALA A 83 -3.77 5.32 -5.55
C ALA A 83 -3.92 5.22 -7.08
N PRO A 84 -3.04 5.89 -7.85
CA PRO A 84 -2.91 5.63 -9.28
C PRO A 84 -2.69 4.14 -9.53
N ALA A 85 -3.39 3.61 -10.52
CA ALA A 85 -3.31 2.22 -10.95
C ALA A 85 -3.54 2.18 -12.47
N ASP A 86 -3.02 1.14 -13.12
CA ASP A 86 -3.31 0.89 -14.53
C ASP A 86 -4.81 0.69 -14.77
N ALA A 87 -5.26 0.89 -16.02
CA ALA A 87 -6.69 0.89 -16.38
C ALA A 87 -7.44 -0.38 -15.91
N ASP A 88 -6.77 -1.53 -15.91
CA ASP A 88 -7.34 -2.83 -15.56
C ASP A 88 -7.02 -3.28 -14.12
N ALA A 89 -6.26 -2.49 -13.36
CA ALA A 89 -5.87 -2.84 -12.01
C ALA A 89 -6.95 -2.44 -10.97
N PRO A 90 -7.20 -3.27 -9.94
CA PRO A 90 -8.15 -2.93 -8.89
C PRO A 90 -7.72 -1.66 -8.15
N ALA A 91 -8.67 -0.75 -7.95
CA ALA A 91 -8.42 0.50 -7.25
C ALA A 91 -7.95 0.25 -5.81
N SER A 92 -6.78 0.79 -5.46
CA SER A 92 -6.27 0.79 -4.09
C SER A 92 -6.52 2.15 -3.45
N TYR A 93 -6.95 2.16 -2.20
CA TYR A 93 -7.23 3.38 -1.45
C TYR A 93 -6.39 3.44 -0.19
N PHE A 94 -5.96 4.65 0.18
CA PHE A 94 -5.17 4.89 1.38
C PHE A 94 -5.88 5.92 2.25
N LEU A 95 -5.98 5.64 3.55
CA LEU A 95 -6.29 6.65 4.56
C LEU A 95 -4.99 7.37 4.91
N ILE A 96 -4.96 8.69 4.72
CA ILE A 96 -3.77 9.51 4.87
C ILE A 96 -4.03 10.60 5.90
N GLY A 97 -3.22 10.62 6.96
CA GLY A 97 -3.11 11.73 7.90
C GLY A 97 -1.84 12.54 7.58
N MET A 98 -1.97 13.86 7.48
CA MET A 98 -0.87 14.79 7.24
C MET A 98 -0.84 15.84 8.34
N GLY A 99 0.34 16.35 8.62
CA GLY A 99 0.53 17.46 9.53
C GLY A 99 2.00 17.71 9.80
N LEU A 100 2.31 18.18 11.01
CA LEU A 100 3.62 18.73 11.33
C LEU A 100 4.17 18.17 12.65
N ARG A 101 5.49 18.03 12.73
CA ARG A 101 6.24 17.80 13.96
C ARG A 101 7.41 18.78 14.01
N ASN A 102 7.43 19.68 15.00
CA ASN A 102 8.45 20.74 15.11
C ASN A 102 8.60 21.56 13.80
N GLY A 103 7.48 21.85 13.14
CA GLY A 103 7.46 22.57 11.85
C GLY A 103 7.83 21.73 10.62
N MET A 104 8.26 20.48 10.79
CA MET A 104 8.59 19.58 9.67
C MET A 104 7.37 18.79 9.20
N PHE A 105 7.23 18.62 7.88
CA PHE A 105 6.12 17.90 7.27
C PHE A 105 6.17 16.40 7.61
N ARG A 106 5.01 15.88 7.97
CA ARG A 106 4.79 14.50 8.37
C ARG A 106 3.53 13.98 7.69
N ALA A 107 3.60 12.77 7.17
CA ALA A 107 2.43 12.09 6.64
C ALA A 107 2.46 10.60 7.00
N MET A 108 1.28 10.02 7.19
CA MET A 108 1.11 8.60 7.38
C MET A 108 0.01 8.10 6.47
N ALA A 109 0.32 7.10 5.64
CA ALA A 109 -0.63 6.42 4.78
C ALA A 109 -0.85 4.98 5.26
N LEU A 110 -2.12 4.59 5.29
CA LEU A 110 -2.59 3.27 5.70
C LEU A 110 -3.45 2.68 4.57
N PRO A 111 -3.10 1.50 4.03
CA PRO A 111 -3.85 0.90 2.94
C PRO A 111 -5.21 0.41 3.44
N LEU A 112 -6.25 0.73 2.68
CA LEU A 112 -7.62 0.27 2.93
C LEU A 112 -7.92 -0.98 2.09
N THR A 113 -8.71 -1.87 2.67
CA THR A 113 -9.18 -3.09 2.02
C THR A 113 -10.64 -2.89 1.58
N GLY A 114 -10.93 -3.17 0.31
CA GLY A 114 -12.27 -3.00 -0.25
C GLY A 114 -13.26 -4.07 0.23
N GLY A 115 -14.50 -3.64 0.44
CA GLY A 115 -15.63 -4.44 0.92
C GLY A 115 -16.55 -5.03 -0.16
N GLY A 116 -16.27 -4.78 -1.44
CA GLY A 116 -17.12 -5.26 -2.55
C GLY A 116 -18.38 -4.41 -2.81
N ASP A 117 -18.79 -3.55 -1.87
CA ASP A 117 -19.96 -2.66 -1.91
C ASP A 117 -19.55 -1.18 -1.82
N ASN A 118 -18.41 -0.82 -2.44
CA ASN A 118 -17.78 0.50 -2.32
C ASN A 118 -17.42 0.93 -0.88
N THR A 119 -17.49 0.03 0.10
CA THR A 119 -16.94 0.27 1.43
C THR A 119 -15.46 -0.07 1.50
N TYR A 120 -14.74 0.63 2.37
CA TYR A 120 -13.31 0.44 2.58
C TYR A 120 -12.98 0.42 4.07
N TYR A 121 -12.20 -0.58 4.45
CA TYR A 121 -11.88 -0.91 5.83
C TYR A 121 -10.38 -0.75 6.10
N LEU A 122 -10.04 -0.27 7.29
CA LEU A 122 -8.70 -0.38 7.83
C LEU A 122 -8.58 -1.68 8.63
N ARG A 123 -7.57 -2.48 8.32
CA ARG A 123 -7.23 -3.69 9.08
C ARG A 123 -6.19 -3.35 10.16
N PRO A 124 -6.24 -3.94 11.36
CA PRO A 124 -5.24 -3.68 12.40
C PRO A 124 -3.81 -4.09 12.01
N ALA A 125 -3.69 -5.17 11.24
CA ALA A 125 -2.41 -5.65 10.71
C ALA A 125 -2.04 -4.98 9.36
N ALA A 126 -2.69 -3.87 8.99
CA ALA A 126 -2.26 -3.12 7.81
C ALA A 126 -0.93 -2.44 8.10
N GLU A 127 -0.05 -2.51 7.11
CA GLU A 127 1.19 -1.76 7.10
C GLU A 127 0.95 -0.24 7.17
N ARG A 128 1.96 0.47 7.66
CA ARG A 128 1.94 1.90 7.89
C ARG A 128 3.15 2.53 7.20
N TYR A 129 2.86 3.43 6.27
CA TYR A 129 3.87 4.18 5.53
C TYR A 129 3.97 5.58 6.12
N THR A 130 5.09 5.91 6.73
CA THR A 130 5.34 7.23 7.33
C THR A 130 6.37 7.98 6.51
N ILE A 131 6.03 9.22 6.11
CA ILE A 131 6.98 10.16 5.54
C ILE A 131 7.37 11.19 6.59
N THR A 132 8.67 11.47 6.68
CA THR A 132 9.21 12.63 7.40
C THR A 132 10.00 13.50 6.44
N SER A 133 9.73 14.80 6.44
CA SER A 133 10.48 15.75 5.62
C SER A 133 11.78 16.18 6.29
N VAL A 134 12.84 16.32 5.51
CA VAL A 134 14.13 16.90 5.92
C VAL A 134 14.47 17.97 4.89
N GLY A 135 14.44 19.25 5.30
CA GLY A 135 14.65 20.39 4.40
C GLY A 135 13.55 20.62 3.35
N CYS A 136 12.57 19.73 3.27
CA CYS A 136 11.50 19.75 2.30
C CYS A 136 10.20 20.34 2.87
N ALA A 137 9.57 21.28 2.14
CA ALA A 137 8.32 21.91 2.55
C ALA A 137 7.14 20.93 2.58
N ALA A 138 7.02 20.07 1.57
CA ALA A 138 6.00 19.03 1.51
C ALA A 138 6.51 17.78 0.82
N CYS A 139 6.10 16.61 1.31
CA CYS A 139 6.45 15.32 0.71
C CYS A 139 5.22 14.60 0.16
N PHE A 140 5.43 13.83 -0.91
CA PHE A 140 4.39 13.06 -1.58
C PHE A 140 4.76 11.58 -1.61
N PHE A 141 3.75 10.71 -1.47
CA PHE A 141 3.89 9.29 -1.73
C PHE A 141 3.93 9.04 -3.25
N ASN A 142 4.90 8.25 -3.69
CA ASN A 142 4.96 7.74 -5.07
C ASN A 142 4.24 6.40 -5.13
N PHE A 143 3.45 6.22 -6.18
CA PHE A 143 2.64 5.03 -6.37
C PHE A 143 3.05 4.30 -7.64
N GLU A 144 3.11 2.98 -7.57
CA GLU A 144 3.25 2.08 -8.70
C GLU A 144 2.29 0.90 -8.47
N ASN A 145 1.45 0.58 -9.46
CA ASN A 145 0.50 -0.54 -9.39
C ASN A 145 -0.37 -0.52 -8.12
N GLY A 146 -0.83 0.66 -7.70
CA GLY A 146 -1.66 0.84 -6.50
C GLY A 146 -0.92 0.70 -5.16
N ARG A 147 0.42 0.60 -5.16
CA ARG A 147 1.27 0.45 -3.97
C ARG A 147 2.21 1.64 -3.81
N ILE A 148 2.55 1.97 -2.57
CA ILE A 148 3.55 3.00 -2.29
C ILE A 148 4.93 2.39 -2.52
N VAL A 149 5.72 2.99 -3.41
CA VAL A 149 7.08 2.52 -3.76
C VAL A 149 8.18 3.49 -3.32
N GLY A 150 7.82 4.71 -2.94
CA GLY A 150 8.79 5.72 -2.54
C GLY A 150 8.14 7.05 -2.23
N THR A 151 8.96 8.09 -2.22
CA THR A 151 8.57 9.45 -1.87
C THR A 151 9.26 10.47 -2.74
N THR A 152 8.60 11.62 -2.92
CA THR A 152 9.16 12.76 -3.65
C THR A 152 8.99 14.03 -2.82
N CYS A 153 10.01 14.88 -2.82
CA CYS A 153 9.94 16.21 -2.23
C CYS A 153 9.28 17.21 -3.20
N SER A 154 8.54 18.19 -2.68
CA SER A 154 7.94 19.26 -3.47
C SER A 154 8.96 20.12 -4.22
N GLU A 155 10.17 20.24 -3.67
CA GLU A 155 11.24 21.08 -4.20
C GLU A 155 12.58 20.35 -4.14
N ASN A 156 13.34 20.38 -5.24
CA ASN A 156 14.63 19.71 -5.32
C ASN A 156 15.78 20.64 -4.89
N SER A 157 15.72 21.13 -3.65
CA SER A 157 16.82 21.89 -3.05
C SER A 157 17.91 20.95 -2.50
N ALA A 158 19.16 21.42 -2.50
CA ALA A 158 20.30 20.62 -2.06
C ALA A 158 20.15 20.20 -0.59
N GLY A 159 20.22 18.89 -0.32
CA GLY A 159 20.06 18.31 1.01
C GLY A 159 18.60 18.01 1.42
N SER A 160 17.62 18.46 0.63
CA SER A 160 16.21 18.21 0.90
C SER A 160 15.78 16.84 0.44
N HIS A 161 15.15 16.08 1.32
CA HIS A 161 14.64 14.75 1.03
C HIS A 161 13.44 14.41 1.91
N CYS A 162 12.82 13.27 1.58
CA CYS A 162 11.67 12.73 2.28
C CYS A 162 12.01 11.29 2.67
N ASP A 163 12.06 11.01 3.95
CA ASP A 163 12.33 9.68 4.46
C ASP A 163 11.06 8.86 4.53
N LEU A 164 11.05 7.71 3.87
CA LEU A 164 9.96 6.73 3.96
C LEU A 164 10.31 5.64 4.96
N LYS A 165 9.46 5.49 5.98
CA LYS A 165 9.49 4.35 6.91
C LYS A 165 8.26 3.48 6.70
N VAL A 166 8.44 2.17 6.55
CA VAL A 166 7.34 1.19 6.46
C VAL A 166 7.36 0.31 7.71
N GLU A 167 6.21 0.18 8.37
CA GLU A 167 6.03 -0.69 9.53
C GLU A 167 4.86 -1.64 9.25
N THR A 168 4.93 -2.90 9.69
CA THR A 168 3.98 -3.96 9.31
C THR A 168 2.73 -4.02 10.21
N ASN A 169 2.58 -3.06 11.13
CA ASN A 169 1.43 -2.96 12.01
C ASN A 169 0.92 -1.52 12.12
N ASN A 170 -0.36 -1.37 12.47
CA ASN A 170 -0.90 -0.10 12.89
C ASN A 170 -1.78 -0.29 14.12
N THR A 171 -1.78 0.70 15.00
CA THR A 171 -2.58 0.74 16.21
C THR A 171 -3.62 1.87 16.14
N LEU A 172 -3.98 2.31 14.92
CA LEU A 172 -4.82 3.50 14.72
C LEU A 172 -6.16 3.37 15.45
N PHE A 173 -6.70 2.15 15.48
CA PHE A 173 -7.91 1.79 16.23
C PHE A 173 -7.68 0.56 17.11
N ALA A 174 -6.51 0.42 17.73
CA ALA A 174 -6.25 -0.70 18.62
C ALA A 174 -7.43 -0.92 19.59
N ALA A 175 -7.89 -2.17 19.69
CA ALA A 175 -8.92 -2.55 20.64
C ALA A 175 -8.47 -2.13 22.04
N ARG A 176 -9.40 -1.54 22.81
CA ARG A 176 -9.15 -1.19 24.21
C ARG A 176 -8.92 -2.44 25.05
#